data_AF-A0A087SVN3-F1
#
_entry.id   AF-A0A087SVN3-F1
#
_cell.length_a   1.000
_cell.length_b   1.000
_cell.length_c   1.000
_cell.angle_alpha   90.00
_cell.angle_beta   90.00
_cell.angle_gamma   90.00
#
_symmetry.space_group_name_H-M   'P 1'
#
loop_
_entity.id
_entity.type
_entity.pdbx_description
1 polymer ?
#
loop_
_entity_poly.entity_id
_entity_poly.type
_entity_poly.pdbx_seq_one_letter_code
_entity_poly.pdbx_strand_id
1 'polypeptide(L)' 'MLLDFFLWGFVKDNIYRRRVSNIDDLKVRITTAIASVDADMLAGTWREIEYRLDILSVPKGAHMEVH' A
#
# COMPACT_ATOMS: atom_id res chain seq x y z
N MET A 1 4.52 5.64 -3.37
CA MET A 1 5.28 4.44 -3.78
C MET A 1 4.86 3.20 -2.98
N LEU A 2 4.76 3.26 -1.64
CA LEU A 2 4.32 2.12 -0.81
C LEU A 2 2.82 1.82 -0.94
N LEU A 3 1.97 2.86 -0.93
CA LEU A 3 0.52 2.70 -1.07
C LEU A 3 0.13 2.14 -2.45
N ASP A 4 0.73 2.69 -3.51
CA ASP A 4 0.48 2.26 -4.89
C ASP A 4 0.93 0.80 -5.09
N PHE A 5 2.08 0.42 -4.54
CA PHE A 5 2.60 -0.95 -4.62
C PHE A 5 1.74 -1.94 -3.83
N PHE A 6 1.38 -1.60 -2.59
CA PHE A 6 0.53 -2.42 -1.74
C PHE A 6 -0.85 -2.62 -2.37
N LEU A 7 -1.52 -1.53 -2.74
CA LEU A 7 -2.86 -1.56 -3.32
C LEU A 7 -2.87 -2.35 -4.63
N TRP A 8 -1.88 -2.10 -5.50
CA TRP A 8 -1.77 -2.83 -6.76
C TRP A 8 -1.49 -4.32 -6.55
N GLY A 9 -0.65 -4.68 -5.58
CA GLY A 9 -0.43 -6.07 -5.17
C GLY A 9 -1.72 -6.75 -4.71
N PHE A 10 -2.40 -6.13 -3.74
CA PHE A 10 -3.65 -6.63 -3.16
C PHE A 10 -4.77 -6.83 -4.19
N VAL A 11 -4.96 -5.85 -5.07
CA VAL A 11 -5.99 -5.90 -6.13
C VAL A 11 -5.68 -7.02 -7.13
N LYS A 12 -4.42 -7.19 -7.53
CA LYS A 12 -4.02 -8.30 -8.41
C LYS A 12 -4.25 -9.66 -7.75
N ASP A 13 -3.84 -9.81 -6.49
CA ASP A 13 -4.05 -11.05 -5.74
C ASP A 13 -5.53 -11.45 -5.71
N ASN A 14 -6.43 -10.48 -5.47
CA ASN A 14 -7.86 -10.73 -5.46
C ASN A 14 -8.43 -11.08 -6.84
N ILE A 15 -8.06 -10.33 -7.89
CA ILE A 15 -8.56 -10.55 -9.25
C ILE A 15 -8.11 -11.92 -9.79
N TYR A 16 -6.85 -12.25 -9.60
CA TYR A 16 -6.21 -13.44 -10.18
C TYR A 16 -6.20 -14.66 -9.24
N ARG A 17 -6.78 -14.56 -8.04
CA ARG A 17 -6.95 -15.70 -7.11
C ARG A 17 -7.60 -16.92 -7.76
N ARG A 18 -8.48 -16.70 -8.74
CA ARG A 18 -9.12 -17.72 -9.56
C ARG A 18 -8.97 -17.36 -11.03
N ARG A 19 -9.06 -18.35 -11.93
CA ARG A 19 -9.05 -18.09 -13.38
C ARG A 19 -10.19 -17.13 -13.74
N VAL A 20 -9.86 -16.07 -14.48
CA VAL A 20 -10.85 -15.12 -15.01
C VAL A 20 -11.44 -15.72 -16.28
N SER A 21 -12.76 -15.77 -16.36
CA SER A 21 -13.44 -16.53 -17.45
C SER A 21 -13.83 -15.65 -18.63
N ASN A 22 -14.14 -14.38 -18.39
CA ASN A 22 -14.50 -13.39 -19.40
C ASN A 22 -14.35 -11.96 -18.85
N ILE A 23 -14.59 -10.96 -19.70
CA ILE A 23 -14.44 -9.54 -19.34
C ILE A 23 -15.45 -9.09 -18.26
N ASP A 24 -16.64 -9.67 -18.21
CA ASP A 24 -17.65 -9.30 -17.23
C ASP A 24 -17.26 -9.76 -15.82
N ASP A 25 -16.80 -11.01 -15.70
CA ASP A 25 -16.19 -11.56 -14.49
C ASP A 25 -14.99 -10.72 -14.03
N LEU A 26 -14.15 -10.24 -14.97
CA LEU A 26 -13.05 -9.34 -14.65
C LEU A 26 -13.55 -8.01 -14.05
N LYS A 27 -14.57 -7.38 -14.64
CA LYS A 27 -15.14 -6.12 -14.13
C LYS A 27 -15.70 -6.30 -12.73
N VAL A 28 -16.49 -7.35 -12.50
CA VAL A 28 -17.05 -7.66 -11.18
C VAL A 28 -15.94 -7.83 -10.15
N ARG A 29 -14.89 -8.59 -10.48
CA ARG A 29 -13.76 -8.81 -9.56
C ARG A 29 -12.96 -7.56 -9.25
N ILE A 30 -12.75 -6.67 -10.24
CA ILE A 30 -12.11 -5.38 -9.99
C ILE A 30 -12.95 -4.58 -8.98
N THR A 31 -14.26 -4.47 -9.21
CA THR A 31 -15.15 -3.74 -8.31
C THR A 31 -15.17 -4.35 -6.91
N THR A 32 -15.26 -5.68 -6.80
CA THR A 32 -15.22 -6.39 -5.51
C THR A 32 -13.87 -6.22 -4.80
N ALA A 33 -12.76 -6.34 -5.52
CA ALA A 33 -11.42 -6.17 -4.95
C ALA A 33 -11.24 -4.76 -4.38
N ILE A 34 -11.66 -3.72 -5.12
CA ILE A 34 -11.63 -2.33 -4.65
C ILE A 34 -12.56 -2.15 -3.43
N ALA A 35 -13.78 -2.69 -3.47
CA ALA A 35 -14.72 -2.61 -2.35
C ALA A 35 -14.26 -3.38 -1.10
N SER A 36 -13.36 -4.36 -1.25
CA SER A 36 -12.78 -5.12 -0.14
C SER A 36 -11.58 -4.44 0.54
N VAL A 37 -11.12 -3.31 0.00
CA VAL A 37 -10.06 -2.52 0.63
C VAL A 37 -10.62 -1.86 1.88
N ASP A 38 -10.14 -2.31 3.03
CA ASP A 38 -10.60 -1.81 4.33
C ASP A 38 -9.83 -0.56 4.78
N ALA A 39 -10.48 0.28 5.59
CA ALA A 39 -9.86 1.47 6.17
C ALA A 39 -8.63 1.14 7.03
N ASP A 40 -8.62 -0.01 7.72
CA ASP A 40 -7.50 -0.46 8.53
C ASP A 40 -6.28 -0.81 7.65
N MET A 41 -6.49 -1.38 6.46
CA MET A 41 -5.39 -1.63 5.50
C MET A 41 -4.76 -0.32 5.02
N LEU A 42 -5.58 0.69 4.75
CA LEU A 42 -5.11 2.02 4.35
C LEU A 42 -4.38 2.71 5.49
N ALA A 43 -4.92 2.66 6.71
CA ALA A 43 -4.30 3.24 7.90
C ALA A 43 -2.95 2.59 8.21
N GLY A 44 -2.85 1.26 8.11
CA GLY A 44 -1.58 0.55 8.29
C GLY A 44 -0.52 0.96 7.27
N THR A 45 -0.91 1.10 6.00
CA THR A 45 -0.01 1.54 4.92
C THR A 45 0.42 2.98 5.10
N TRP A 46 -0.49 3.85 5.55
CA TRP A 46 -0.18 5.24 5.86
C TRP A 46 0.84 5.36 7.00
N ARG A 47 0.63 4.60 8.08
CA ARG A 47 1.56 4.56 9.21
C ARG A 47 2.97 4.08 8.82
N GLU A 48 3.07 3.13 7.89
CA GLU A 48 4.36 2.68 7.36
C GLU A 48 5.06 3.79 6.54
N ILE A 49 4.30 4.56 5.77
CA ILE A 49 4.83 5.73 5.06
C ILE A 49 5.33 6.77 6.06
N GLU A 50 4.55 7.08 7.09
CA GLU A 50 4.94 8.01 8.16
C GLU A 50 6.19 7.53 8.90
N TYR A 51 6.28 6.25 9.25
CA TYR A 51 7.46 5.66 9.89
C TYR A 51 8.72 5.81 9.03
N ARG A 52 8.63 5.53 7.73
CA ARG A 52 9.78 5.68 6.82
C ARG A 52 10.15 7.15 6.61
N LEU A 53 9.17 8.04 6.58
CA LEU A 53 9.43 9.48 6.52
C LEU A 53 10.11 9.97 7.81
N ASP A 54 9.67 9.50 8.97
CA ASP A 54 10.29 9.81 10.26
C ASP A 54 11.77 9.39 10.30
N ILE A 55 12.07 8.14 9.91
CA ILE A 55 13.46 7.66 9.79
C ILE A 55 14.29 8.53 8.83
N LEU A 56 13.72 8.88 7.68
CA LEU A 56 14.41 9.71 6.68
C LEU A 56 14.54 11.17 7.14
N SER A 57 13.65 11.63 8.01
CA SER A 57 13.59 12.98 8.56
C SER A 57 14.50 13.15 9.79
N VAL A 58 15.06 12.08 10.35
CA VAL A 58 16.11 12.18 11.37
C VAL A 58 17.30 12.91 10.76
N PRO A 59 17.70 14.09 11.28
CA PRO A 59 18.85 14.80 10.77
C PRO A 59 20.09 13.94 10.96
N LYS A 60 20.78 13.57 9.87
CA LYS A 60 22.08 12.86 9.91
C LYS A 60 23.23 13.70 10.48
N GLY A 61 22.96 14.76 11.22
CA GLY A 61 23.94 15.77 11.59
C GLY A 61 23.55 16.57 12.82
N ALA A 62 23.35 15.89 13.95
CA ALA A 62 23.56 16.49 15.27
C ALA A 62 24.83 15.91 15.89
N HIS A 63 25.93 15.91 15.13
CA HIS A 63 27.26 15.98 15.73
C HIS A 63 27.43 17.43 16.19
N MET A 64 26.96 17.71 17.41
CA MET A 64 27.43 18.85 18.17
C MET A 64 28.89 18.58 18.51
N GLU A 65 29.82 19.07 17.70
CA GLU A 65 31.16 19.35 18.18
C GLU A 65 31.02 20.50 19.19
N VAL A 66 31.02 20.14 20.46
CA VAL A 66 31.28 21.08 21.54
C VAL A 66 32.79 21.10 21.72
N HIS A 67 33.45 22.07 21.07
CA HIS A 67 34.73 22.60 21.52
C HIS A 67 34.67 24.13 21.53
#